data_AF-A0A429X9D0-F1
#
_entry.id   AF-A0A429X9D0-F1
#
_cell.length_a   1.000
_cell.length_b   1.000
_cell.length_c   1.000
_cell.angle_alpha   90.00
_cell.angle_beta   90.00
_cell.angle_gamma   90.00
#
_symmetry.space_group_name_H-M   'P 1'
#
loop_
_entity.id
_entity.type
_entity.pdbx_description
1 polymer ?
#
loop_
_entity_poly.entity_id
_entity_poly.type
_entity_poly.pdbx_seq_one_letter_code
_entity_poly.pdbx_strand_id
1 'polypeptide(L)'
;MSKKAFHIYNIIALLLLLSFNSLALFGAGMSEGGVPAEFWFAVLASLVIWGIFYFIQFSRSDNKIWRISWLLIMVIFLYFWETGLGVQVGLMIT
;
A
#
# COMPACT_ATOMS: atom_id res chain seq x y z
N MET A 1 -19.30 10.60 3.02
CA MET A 1 -18.33 10.70 1.92
C MET A 1 -19.06 10.42 0.61
N SER A 2 -18.99 11.32 -0.37
CA SER A 2 -19.58 11.05 -1.68
C SER A 2 -18.78 9.96 -2.41
N LYS A 3 -19.40 9.26 -3.38
CA LYS A 3 -18.68 8.26 -4.20
C LYS A 3 -17.48 8.89 -4.94
N LYS A 4 -17.61 10.13 -5.42
CA LYS A 4 -16.50 10.87 -6.05
C LYS A 4 -15.34 11.10 -5.09
N ALA A 5 -15.62 11.60 -3.89
CA ALA A 5 -14.59 11.80 -2.86
C ALA A 5 -13.89 10.48 -2.50
N PHE A 6 -14.64 9.38 -2.42
CA PHE A 6 -14.10 8.03 -2.22
C PHE A 6 -13.06 7.60 -3.24
N HIS A 7 -13.36 7.77 -4.52
CA HIS A 7 -12.38 7.42 -5.54
C HIS A 7 -11.17 8.36 -5.51
N ILE A 8 -11.39 9.66 -5.28
CA ILE A 8 -10.29 10.64 -5.22
C ILE A 8 -9.31 10.30 -4.09
N TYR A 9 -9.77 10.05 -2.87
CA TYR A 9 -8.86 9.72 -1.75
C TYR A 9 -8.09 8.42 -2.00
N ASN A 10 -8.73 7.41 -2.61
CA ASN A 10 -8.06 6.16 -2.94
C ASN A 10 -7.04 6.32 -4.07
N ILE A 11 -7.32 7.17 -5.07
CA ILE A 11 -6.36 7.51 -6.12
C ILE A 11 -5.16 8.25 -5.52
N ILE A 12 -5.38 9.20 -4.60
CA ILE A 12 -4.28 9.87 -3.89
C ILE A 12 -3.43 8.86 -3.14
N ALA A 13 -4.06 7.95 -2.39
CA ALA A 13 -3.36 6.89 -1.66
C ALA A 13 -2.56 5.98 -2.60
N LEU A 14 -3.12 5.62 -3.76
CA LEU A 14 -2.44 4.82 -4.77
C LEU A 14 -1.21 5.55 -5.35
N LEU A 15 -1.34 6.84 -5.67
CA LEU A 15 -0.23 7.64 -6.20
C LEU A 15 0.91 7.77 -5.18
N LEU A 16 0.57 7.96 -3.92
CA LEU A 16 1.56 7.96 -2.82
C LEU A 16 2.23 6.58 -2.69
N LEU A 17 1.45 5.50 -2.72
CA LEU A 17 1.96 4.14 -2.66
C LEU A 17 2.94 3.86 -3.80
N LEU A 18 2.58 4.20 -5.04
CA LEU A 18 3.45 4.03 -6.20
C LEU A 18 4.74 4.84 -6.07
N SER A 19 4.64 6.07 -5.55
CA SER A 19 5.80 6.95 -5.35
C SER A 19 6.75 6.37 -4.30
N PHE A 20 6.25 5.92 -3.16
CA PHE A 20 7.06 5.32 -2.09
C PHE A 20 7.68 4.00 -2.50
N ASN A 21 6.93 3.12 -3.19
CA ASN A 21 7.48 1.88 -3.71
C ASN A 21 8.58 2.13 -4.75
N SER A 22 8.42 3.13 -5.61
CA SER A 22 9.45 3.52 -6.59
C SER A 22 10.72 4.04 -5.89
N LEU A 23 10.56 4.85 -4.84
CA LEU A 23 11.67 5.33 -4.00
C LEU A 23 12.38 4.18 -3.28
N ALA A 24 11.62 3.22 -2.74
CA ALA A 24 12.17 2.05 -2.06
C ALA A 24 13.00 1.18 -3.01
N LEU A 25 12.46 0.87 -4.20
CA LEU A 25 13.18 0.13 -5.25
C LEU A 25 14.42 0.87 -5.73
N PHE A 26 14.34 2.19 -5.89
CA PHE A 26 15.48 3.01 -6.26
C PHE A 26 16.58 2.99 -5.18
N GLY A 27 16.19 3.12 -3.91
CA GLY A 27 17.11 3.02 -2.78
C GLY A 27 17.80 1.65 -2.69
N ALA A 28 17.03 0.57 -2.85
CA ALA A 28 17.56 -0.80 -2.90
C ALA A 28 18.57 -0.97 -4.05
N GLY A 29 18.20 -0.52 -5.26
CA GLY A 29 19.06 -0.59 -6.44
C GLY A 29 20.39 0.15 -6.27
N MET A 30 20.38 1.31 -5.61
CA MET A 30 21.61 2.05 -5.30
C MET A 30 22.45 1.40 -4.19
N SER A 31 21.81 0.82 -3.17
CA SER A 31 22.50 0.26 -2.00
C SER A 31 23.13 -1.10 -2.28
N GLU A 32 22.45 -1.97 -3.03
CA GLU A 32 22.81 -3.39 -3.18
C GLU A 32 23.35 -3.74 -4.57
N GLY A 33 23.48 -2.76 -5.47
CA GLY A 33 23.91 -2.98 -6.86
C GLY A 33 22.88 -3.74 -7.71
N GLY A 34 21.66 -3.90 -7.19
CA GLY A 34 20.53 -4.60 -7.79
C GLY A 34 19.30 -4.49 -6.87
N VAL A 35 18.14 -4.97 -7.34
CA VAL A 35 16.93 -5.02 -6.52
C VAL A 35 16.67 -6.47 -6.12
N PRO A 36 16.88 -6.84 -4.84
CA PRO A 36 16.59 -8.18 -4.34
C PRO A 36 15.12 -8.57 -4.47
N ALA A 37 14.83 -9.87 -4.45
CA ALA A 37 13.49 -10.41 -4.68
C ALA A 37 12.49 -9.99 -3.57
N GLU A 38 12.96 -9.84 -2.34
CA GLU A 38 12.19 -9.41 -1.18
C GLU A 38 11.64 -7.98 -1.33
N PHE A 39 12.36 -7.09 -2.03
CA PHE A 39 11.87 -5.75 -2.34
C PHE A 39 10.76 -5.80 -3.40
N TRP A 40 10.92 -6.64 -4.44
CA TRP A 40 9.85 -6.86 -5.43
C TRP A 40 8.61 -7.47 -4.79
N PHE A 41 8.78 -8.44 -3.89
CA PHE A 41 7.70 -9.00 -3.11
C PHE A 41 6.98 -7.92 -2.30
N ALA A 42 7.71 -7.09 -1.55
CA ALA A 42 7.14 -6.03 -0.74
C ALA A 42 6.27 -5.07 -1.59
N VAL A 43 6.74 -4.69 -2.79
CA VAL A 43 6.03 -3.81 -3.71
C VAL A 43 4.76 -4.47 -4.27
N LEU A 44 4.86 -5.70 -4.77
CA LEU A 44 3.70 -6.38 -5.35
C LEU A 44 2.62 -6.64 -4.29
N ALA A 45 3.04 -7.05 -3.09
CA ALA A 45 2.15 -7.26 -1.96
C ALA A 45 1.47 -5.96 -1.52
N SER A 46 2.17 -4.82 -1.51
CA SER A 46 1.57 -3.53 -1.12
C SER A 46 0.43 -3.13 -2.06
N LEU A 47 0.57 -3.37 -3.36
CA LEU A 47 -0.49 -3.15 -4.36
C LEU A 47 -1.70 -4.06 -4.16
N VAL A 48 -1.46 -5.34 -3.88
CA VAL A 48 -2.53 -6.30 -3.58
C VAL A 48 -3.28 -5.90 -2.31
N ILE A 49 -2.55 -5.55 -1.25
CA ILE A 49 -3.12 -5.12 0.03
C ILE A 49 -3.96 -3.85 -0.15
N TRP A 50 -3.45 -2.87 -0.90
CA TRP A 50 -4.23 -1.67 -1.26
C TRP A 50 -5.53 -2.03 -1.98
N GLY A 51 -5.49 -2.95 -2.96
CA GLY A 51 -6.66 -3.42 -3.69
C GLY A 51 -7.70 -4.08 -2.77
N ILE A 52 -7.26 -4.87 -1.79
CA ILE A 52 -8.11 -5.49 -0.77
C ILE A 52 -8.80 -4.41 0.07
N PHE A 53 -8.06 -3.42 0.57
CA PHE A 53 -8.64 -2.33 1.35
C PHE A 53 -9.64 -1.51 0.54
N TYR A 54 -9.32 -1.20 -0.72
CA TYR A 54 -10.23 -0.52 -1.63
C TYR A 54 -11.55 -1.30 -1.79
N PHE A 55 -11.47 -2.61 -2.00
CA PHE A 55 -12.65 -3.47 -2.11
C PHE A 55 -13.47 -3.50 -0.82
N ILE A 56 -12.82 -3.63 0.35
CA ILE A 56 -13.49 -3.61 1.65
C ILE A 56 -14.22 -2.29 1.87
N GLN A 57 -13.59 -1.16 1.56
CA GLN A 57 -14.23 0.15 1.66
C GLN A 57 -15.40 0.31 0.67
N PHE A 58 -15.31 -0.32 -0.49
CA PHE A 58 -16.37 -0.32 -1.50
C PHE A 58 -17.57 -1.17 -1.10
N SER A 59 -17.35 -2.31 -0.43
CA SER A 59 -18.38 -3.31 -0.06
C SER A 59 -19.55 -2.76 0.77
N ARG A 60 -19.31 -1.72 1.56
CA ARG A 60 -20.36 -1.01 2.32
C ARG A 60 -20.34 0.47 1.96
N SER A 61 -20.83 0.79 0.76
CA SER A 61 -20.78 2.14 0.21
C SER A 61 -21.56 3.19 0.99
N ASP A 62 -22.59 2.76 1.70
CA ASP A 62 -23.60 3.65 2.28
C ASP A 62 -23.20 4.12 3.69
N ASN A 63 -22.26 3.42 4.32
CA ASN A 63 -21.76 3.76 5.64
C ASN A 63 -20.49 4.64 5.53
N LYS A 64 -20.63 5.93 5.87
CA LYS A 64 -19.53 6.90 5.85
C LYS A 64 -18.42 6.53 6.84
N ILE A 65 -18.79 6.07 8.03
CA ILE A 65 -17.85 5.72 9.11
C ILE A 65 -17.01 4.52 8.67
N TRP A 66 -17.66 3.50 8.09
CA TRP A 66 -16.97 2.32 7.54
C TRP A 66 -15.83 2.70 6.59
N ARG A 67 -16.12 3.54 5.59
CA ARG A 67 -15.12 3.98 4.60
C ARG A 67 -13.95 4.71 5.23
N ILE A 68 -14.21 5.61 6.17
CA ILE A 68 -13.17 6.40 6.84
C ILE A 68 -12.32 5.50 7.74
N SER A 69 -12.94 4.61 8.52
CA SER A 69 -12.23 3.67 9.37
C SER A 69 -11.29 2.77 8.56
N TRP A 70 -11.78 2.18 7.46
CA TRP A 70 -10.94 1.34 6.61
C TRP A 70 -9.89 2.11 5.82
N LEU A 71 -10.13 3.39 5.51
CA LEU A 71 -9.12 4.26 4.92
C LEU A 71 -7.98 4.54 5.91
N LEU A 72 -8.31 4.83 7.16
CA LEU A 72 -7.31 5.03 8.21
C LEU A 72 -6.50 3.76 8.48
N ILE A 73 -7.17 2.60 8.59
CA ILE A 73 -6.50 1.31 8.77
C ILE A 73 -5.56 1.03 7.59
N MET A 74 -6.01 1.26 6.35
CA MET A 74 -5.19 1.09 5.15
C MET A 74 -3.93 1.97 5.20
N VAL A 75 -4.07 3.27 5.52
CA VAL A 75 -2.94 4.20 5.58
C VAL A 75 -1.93 3.78 6.65
N ILE A 76 -2.40 3.43 7.85
CA ILE A 76 -1.53 2.98 8.95
C ILE A 76 -0.82 1.68 8.56
N PHE A 77 -1.56 0.71 8.03
CA PHE A 77 -0.99 -0.57 7.64
C PHE A 77 0.08 -0.40 6.55
N LEU A 78 -0.23 0.34 5.48
CA LEU A 78 0.71 0.57 4.38
C LEU A 78 1.92 1.39 4.85
N TYR A 79 1.75 2.33 5.78
CA TYR A 79 2.88 3.03 6.37
C TYR A 79 3.87 2.05 7.01
N PHE A 80 3.40 1.16 7.89
CA PHE A 80 4.26 0.15 8.50
C PHE A 80 4.87 -0.80 7.46
N TRP A 81 4.08 -1.20 6.46
CA TRP A 81 4.54 -2.05 5.35
C TRP A 81 5.74 -1.45 4.62
N GLU A 82 5.64 -0.19 4.20
CA GLU A 82 6.67 0.53 3.43
C GLU A 82 7.89 0.89 4.29
N THR A 83 7.76 1.05 5.61
CA THR A 83 8.90 1.33 6.51
C THR A 83 9.85 0.15 6.77
N GLY A 84 9.62 -0.99 6.12
CA GLY A 84 10.52 -2.14 6.16
C GLY A 84 9.87 -3.47 6.58
N LEU A 85 8.62 -3.43 7.07
CA LEU A 85 7.91 -4.66 7.43
C LEU A 85 7.70 -5.57 6.21
N GLY A 86 7.36 -5.00 5.05
CA GLY A 86 7.15 -5.78 3.82
C GLY A 86 8.41 -6.53 3.37
N VAL A 87 9.57 -5.89 3.48
CA VAL A 87 10.88 -6.50 3.14
C VAL A 87 11.24 -7.58 4.15
N GLN A 88 11.06 -7.33 5.44
CA GLN A 88 11.30 -8.34 6.49
C GLN A 88 10.41 -9.57 6.31
N VAL A 89 9.13 -9.37 5.98
CA VAL A 89 8.24 -10.49 5.67
C VAL A 89 8.76 -11.24 4.45
N GLY A 90 9.14 -10.55 3.38
CA GLY A 90 9.74 -11.14 2.18
C GLY A 90 10.92 -12.05 2.51
N LEU A 91 11.87 -11.56 3.30
CA LEU A 91 13.04 -12.31 3.77
C LEU A 91 12.70 -13.58 4.57
N MET A 92 11.55 -13.64 5.24
CA MET A 92 11.16 -14.83 6.01
C MET A 92 10.55 -15.94 5.14
N ILE A 93 10.10 -15.62 3.93
CA ILE A 93 9.39 -16.55 3.03
C ILE A 93 10.17 -16.87 1.75
N THR A 94 11.29 -16.19 1.48
CA THR A 94 12.22 -16.46 0.39
C THR A 94 13.53 -17.04 0.92
#